data_AF-A0A9W9FH52-F1
#
_entry.id   AF-A0A9W9FH52-F1
#
_cell.length_a   1.000
_cell.length_b   1.000
_cell.length_c   1.000
_cell.angle_alpha   90.00
_cell.angle_beta   90.00
_cell.angle_gamma   90.00
#
_symmetry.space_group_name_H-M   'P 1'
#
loop_
_entity.id
_entity.type
_entity.pdbx_description
1 polymer ?
#
loop_
_entity_poly.entity_id
_entity_poly.type
_entity_poly.pdbx_seq_one_letter_code
_entity_poly.pdbx_strand_id
1 'polypeptide(L)'
;MAARATSPSCVVNRESPAASIGAMLAFSADPSLCEKLGLDQHQVVLFGLEGATDPEIYESLVGKSPVAVLCILLLQDPTPLAAL
;
A
#
# COMPACT_ATOMS: atom_id res chain seq x y z
N MET A 1 5.25 -0.29 23.27
CA MET A 1 5.06 0.75 22.21
C MET A 1 3.59 0.86 21.93
N ALA A 2 3.00 2.05 22.04
CA ALA A 2 1.60 2.26 21.65
C ALA A 2 1.49 2.13 20.12
N ALA A 3 0.53 1.33 19.65
CA ALA A 3 0.20 1.25 18.24
C ALA A 3 -0.27 2.63 17.77
N ARG A 4 0.49 3.27 16.88
CA ARG A 4 0.09 4.51 16.24
C ARG A 4 -1.11 4.17 15.35
N ALA A 5 -2.28 4.69 15.70
CA ALA A 5 -3.46 4.59 14.85
C ALA A 5 -3.16 5.33 13.55
N THR A 6 -2.86 4.58 12.49
CA THR A 6 -2.72 5.13 11.15
C THR A 6 -4.09 5.07 10.48
N SER A 7 -4.66 6.21 10.14
CA SER A 7 -5.78 6.29 9.21
C SER A 7 -5.41 5.49 7.95
N PRO A 8 -6.30 4.68 7.37
CA PRO A 8 -5.97 3.83 6.24
C PRO A 8 -5.51 4.68 5.05
N SER A 9 -4.20 4.72 4.82
CA SER A 9 -3.62 5.39 3.67
C SER A 9 -3.79 4.47 2.46
N CYS A 10 -4.58 4.91 1.48
CA CYS A 10 -4.63 4.24 0.19
C CYS A 10 -3.36 4.56 -0.61
N VAL A 11 -2.92 3.65 -1.47
CA VAL A 11 -1.79 3.90 -2.39
C VAL A 11 -2.20 3.37 -3.76
N VAL A 12 -1.99 4.17 -4.81
CA VAL A 12 -2.19 3.74 -6.19
C VAL A 12 -0.89 3.10 -6.67
N ASN A 13 -0.89 1.78 -6.81
CA ASN A 13 0.24 1.01 -7.32
C ASN A 13 -0.20 0.15 -8.51
N ARG A 14 0.71 -0.06 -9.46
CA ARG A 14 0.58 -1.12 -10.47
C ARG A 14 0.73 -2.51 -9.85
N GLU A 15 0.36 -3.53 -10.62
CA GLU A 15 0.49 -4.95 -10.30
C GLU A 15 1.87 -5.36 -9.76
N SER A 16 2.96 -5.02 -10.46
CA SER A 16 4.31 -5.45 -10.06
C SER A 16 4.71 -4.98 -8.65
N PRO A 17 4.66 -3.68 -8.30
CA PRO A 17 4.90 -3.25 -6.92
C PRO A 17 3.81 -3.76 -5.95
N ALA A 18 2.54 -3.86 -6.36
CA ALA A 18 1.47 -4.39 -5.51
C ALA A 18 1.69 -5.87 -5.12
N ALA A 19 2.30 -6.67 -5.99
CA ALA A 19 2.64 -8.07 -5.70
C ALA A 19 3.59 -8.21 -4.51
N SER A 20 4.55 -7.28 -4.35
CA SER A 20 5.46 -7.27 -3.19
C SER A 20 4.73 -7.01 -1.88
N ILE A 21 3.72 -6.12 -1.89
CA ILE A 21 2.85 -5.85 -0.74
C ILE A 21 2.00 -7.08 -0.43
N GLY A 22 1.43 -7.71 -1.47
CA GLY A 22 0.67 -8.96 -1.33
C GLY A 22 1.49 -10.09 -0.72
N ALA A 23 2.75 -10.24 -1.14
CA ALA A 23 3.68 -11.20 -0.55
C ALA A 23 3.94 -10.91 0.94
N MET A 24 4.17 -9.64 1.32
CA MET A 24 4.34 -9.27 2.72
C MET A 24 3.10 -9.58 3.57
N LEU A 25 1.90 -9.32 3.05
CA LEU A 25 0.65 -9.69 3.71
C LEU A 25 0.55 -11.21 3.90
N ALA A 26 0.88 -11.99 2.87
CA ALA A 26 0.88 -13.45 2.95
C ALA A 26 1.89 -13.98 3.97
N PHE A 27 3.10 -13.41 4.01
CA PHE A 27 4.12 -13.79 4.98
C PHE A 27 3.68 -13.45 6.40
N SER A 28 3.08 -12.28 6.61
CA SER A 28 2.58 -11.87 7.93
C SER A 28 1.48 -12.79 8.48
N ALA A 29 0.81 -13.54 7.62
CA ALA A 29 -0.21 -14.52 8.01
C ALA A 29 0.38 -15.91 8.36
N ASP A 30 1.66 -16.18 8.08
CA ASP A 30 2.37 -17.43 8.42
C ASP A 30 3.55 -17.13 9.36
N PRO A 31 3.39 -17.34 10.68
CA PRO A 31 4.44 -17.07 11.66
C PRO A 31 5.76 -17.80 11.39
N SER A 32 5.73 -19.04 10.88
CA SER A 32 6.96 -19.79 10.62
C SER A 32 7.71 -19.24 9.41
N LEU A 33 6.98 -18.74 8.41
CA LEU A 33 7.57 -18.09 7.25
C LEU A 33 8.12 -16.71 7.62
N CYS A 34 7.39 -15.95 8.44
CA CYS A 34 7.87 -14.69 9.01
C CYS A 34 9.18 -14.86 9.79
N GLU A 35 9.27 -15.89 10.66
CA GLU A 35 10.48 -16.21 11.43
C GLU A 35 11.64 -16.59 10.51
N LYS A 36 11.42 -17.47 9.52
CA LYS A 36 12.45 -17.88 8.55
C LYS A 36 12.98 -16.72 7.70
N LEU A 37 12.14 -15.73 7.42
CA LEU A 37 12.50 -14.53 6.66
C LEU A 37 13.02 -13.39 7.55
N GLY A 38 13.02 -13.55 8.87
CA GLY A 38 13.44 -12.51 9.83
C GLY A 38 12.53 -11.26 9.83
N LEU A 39 11.27 -11.41 9.44
CA LEU A 39 10.33 -10.29 9.30
C LEU A 39 9.65 -9.91 10.63
N ASP A 40 9.90 -10.65 11.70
CA ASP A 40 9.32 -10.43 13.03
C ASP A 40 10.00 -9.30 13.82
N GLN A 41 11.29 -9.05 13.58
CA GLN A 41 12.09 -8.07 14.35
C GLN A 41 12.62 -6.89 13.52
N HIS A 42 12.22 -6.80 12.26
CA HIS A 42 12.76 -5.82 11.31
C HIS A 42 11.68 -4.96 10.67
N GLN A 43 12.06 -3.73 10.31
CA GLN A 43 11.20 -2.85 9.53
C GLN A 43 11.48 -3.07 8.05
N VAL A 44 10.41 -3.29 7.28
CA VAL A 44 10.49 -3.49 5.83
C VAL A 44 10.15 -2.18 5.13
N VAL A 45 11.02 -1.75 4.22
CA VAL A 45 10.75 -0.62 3.32
C VAL A 45 10.32 -1.17 1.97
N LEU A 46 9.13 -0.78 1.52
CA LEU A 46 8.58 -1.16 0.21
C LEU A 46 8.56 0.05 -0.72
N PHE A 47 9.00 -0.15 -1.97
CA PHE A 47 8.99 0.88 -2.99
C PHE A 47 7.87 0.63 -4.01
N GLY A 48 6.91 1.56 -4.06
CA GLY A 48 5.95 1.63 -5.16
C GLY A 48 6.59 2.26 -6.37
N LEU A 49 7.07 1.45 -7.31
CA LEU A 49 7.84 1.93 -8.47
C LEU A 49 6.98 2.60 -9.54
N GLU A 50 5.70 2.23 -9.63
CA GLU A 50 4.77 2.75 -10.64
C GLU A 50 3.35 2.88 -10.05
N GLY A 51 2.67 3.96 -10.42
CA GLY A 51 1.24 4.14 -10.21
C GLY A 51 0.39 3.45 -11.29
N ALA A 52 -0.87 3.85 -11.42
CA ALA A 52 -1.79 3.34 -12.44
C ALA A 52 -1.46 3.93 -13.83
N THR A 53 -0.40 3.42 -14.46
CA THR A 53 0.04 3.79 -15.81
C THR A 53 -0.95 3.36 -16.90
N ASP A 54 -1.78 2.35 -16.61
CA ASP A 54 -2.99 2.02 -17.36
C ASP A 54 -4.21 2.15 -16.43
N PRO A 55 -4.96 3.27 -16.50
CA PRO A 55 -6.09 3.52 -15.62
C PRO A 55 -7.25 2.55 -15.81
N GLU A 56 -7.48 2.06 -17.03
CA GLU A 56 -8.59 1.16 -17.35
C GLU A 56 -8.34 -0.24 -16.76
N ILE A 57 -7.13 -0.77 -16.94
CA ILE A 57 -6.73 -2.05 -16.32
C ILE A 57 -6.77 -1.91 -14.80
N TYR A 58 -6.22 -0.83 -14.24
CA TYR A 58 -6.26 -0.59 -12.79
C TYR A 58 -7.70 -0.59 -12.26
N GLU A 59 -8.60 0.15 -12.89
CA GLU A 59 -9.99 0.25 -12.46
C GLU A 59 -10.71 -1.11 -12.58
N SER A 60 -10.41 -1.90 -13.61
CA SER A 60 -10.96 -3.26 -13.74
C SER A 60 -10.54 -4.20 -12.60
N LEU A 61 -9.32 -4.05 -12.08
CA LEU A 61 -8.76 -4.88 -11.01
C LEU A 61 -9.18 -4.40 -9.62
N VAL A 62 -9.22 -3.08 -9.40
CA VAL A 62 -9.44 -2.46 -8.08
C VAL A 62 -10.91 -2.09 -7.86
N GLY A 63 -11.70 -1.95 -8.93
CA GLY A 63 -13.11 -1.53 -8.89
C GLY A 63 -13.30 -0.04 -8.62
N LYS A 64 -12.23 0.76 -8.66
CA LYS A 64 -12.23 2.21 -8.49
C LYS A 64 -11.20 2.82 -9.42
N SER A 65 -11.53 3.98 -10.00
CA SER A 65 -10.55 4.76 -10.76
C SER A 65 -9.38 5.23 -9.87
N PRO A 66 -8.16 5.39 -10.42
CA PRO A 66 -7.02 5.90 -9.66
C PRO A 66 -7.29 7.26 -9.00
N VAL A 67 -8.06 8.12 -9.67
CA VAL A 67 -8.45 9.45 -9.15
C VAL A 67 -9.35 9.31 -7.93
N ALA A 68 -10.34 8.40 -7.95
CA ALA A 68 -11.22 8.18 -6.82
C ALA A 68 -10.44 7.72 -5.57
N VAL A 69 -9.42 6.88 -5.75
CA VAL A 69 -8.54 6.43 -4.67
C VAL A 69 -7.72 7.59 -4.09
N LEU A 70 -7.19 8.48 -4.94
CA LEU A 70 -6.46 9.67 -4.49
C LEU A 70 -7.36 10.69 -3.78
N CYS A 71 -8.60 10.89 -4.23
CA CYS A 71 -9.56 11.77 -3.55
C CYS A 71 -9.92 11.26 -2.16
N ILE A 72 -10.04 9.95 -1.97
CA ILE A 72 -10.26 9.35 -0.63
C ILE A 72 -9.11 9.72 0.32
N LEU A 73 -7.86 9.69 -0.15
CA LEU A 73 -6.70 10.10 0.64
C LEU A 73 -6.78 11.57 1.07
N LEU A 74 -7.02 12.47 0.12
CA LEU A 74 -7.05 13.91 0.39
C LEU A 74 -8.20 14.32 1.32
N LEU A 75 -9.31 13.58 1.31
CA LEU A 75 -10.45 13.82 2.21
C LEU A 75 -10.22 13.22 3.61
N GLN A 76 -9.37 12.20 3.75
CA GLN A 76 -9.02 11.61 5.05
C GLN A 76 -7.83 12.29 5.73
N ASP A 77 -6.96 12.95 4.96
CA ASP A 77 -5.88 13.81 5.45
C ASP A 77 -5.63 14.96 4.44
N PRO A 78 -6.00 16.22 4.75
CA PRO A 78 -5.82 17.36 3.85
C PRO A 78 -4.38 17.92 3.85
N THR A 79 -3.50 17.40 4.71
CA THR A 79 -2.11 17.85 4.87
C THR A 79 -1.20 17.70 3.62
N PRO A 80 -1.39 16.74 2.68
CA PRO A 80 -0.47 16.54 1.56
C PRO A 80 -0.35 17.73 0.58
N LEU A 81 -1.36 18.60 0.51
CA LEU A 81 -1.38 19.74 -0.41
C LEU A 81 -0.56 20.95 0.07
N ALA A 82 -0.15 20.99 1.34
CA ALA A 82 0.60 22.11 1.91
C ALA A 82 2.14 21.95 1.79
N ALA A 83 2.62 20.85 1.20
CA ALA A 83 4.04 20.49 1.11
C ALA A 83 4.62 20.53 -0.32
N LEU A 84 3.88 21.10 -1.29
CA LEU A 84 4.34 21.44 -2.64
C LEU A 84 4.42 22.97 -2.81
#